data_AF-A0A5S9INN4-F1
#
_entry.id   AF-A0A5S9INN4-F1
#
_cell.length_a   1.000
_cell.length_b   1.000
_cell.length_c   1.000
_cell.angle_alpha   90.00
_cell.angle_beta   90.00
_cell.angle_gamma   90.00
#
_symmetry.space_group_name_H-M   'P 1'
#
loop_
_entity.id
_entity.type
_entity.pdbx_description
1 polymer ?
#
loop_
_entity_poly.entity_id
_entity_poly.type
_entity_poly.pdbx_seq_one_letter_code
_entity_poly.pdbx_strand_id
1 'polypeptide(L)' 'MIHRKKLLRSKWTAINPQNKEKHFIVTQCFKEKGDKIKTVKLEAVYSKKSSFIEWSELQDNEKWLQGWQ' A
#
# COMPACT_ATOMS: atom_id res chain seq x y z
N MET A 1 -0.62 -0.51 -14.79
CA MET A 1 -2.06 -0.41 -14.48
C MET A 1 -2.35 -1.16 -13.18
N ILE A 2 -2.69 -0.46 -12.11
CA ILE A 2 -2.96 -1.13 -10.83
C ILE A 2 -4.38 -1.73 -10.89
N HIS A 3 -4.49 -3.05 -10.91
CA HIS A 3 -5.77 -3.74 -10.95
C HIS A 3 -6.46 -3.68 -9.58
N ARG A 4 -7.46 -2.78 -9.46
CA ARG A 4 -8.30 -2.58 -8.25
C ARG A 4 -8.88 -3.88 -7.67
N LYS A 5 -9.11 -4.90 -8.50
CA LYS A 5 -9.71 -6.19 -8.09
C LYS A 5 -8.81 -7.06 -7.20
N LYS A 6 -7.50 -6.80 -7.12
CA LYS A 6 -6.55 -7.60 -6.30
C LYS A 6 -5.61 -6.70 -5.49
N LEU A 7 -6.14 -5.65 -4.89
CA LEU A 7 -5.35 -4.77 -4.05
C LEU A 7 -4.98 -5.42 -2.71
N LEU A 8 -5.88 -6.20 -2.14
CA LEU A 8 -5.61 -6.97 -0.93
C LEU A 8 -4.45 -7.94 -1.19
N ARG A 9 -3.46 -7.97 -0.29
CA ARG A 9 -2.22 -8.76 -0.37
C ARG A 9 -1.27 -8.36 -1.50
N SER A 10 -1.51 -7.22 -2.14
CA SER A 10 -0.53 -6.65 -3.07
C SER A 10 0.72 -6.20 -2.33
N LYS A 11 1.86 -6.33 -3.01
CA LYS A 11 3.19 -6.03 -2.49
C LYS A 11 3.62 -4.65 -2.97
N TRP A 12 4.19 -3.87 -2.07
CA TRP A 12 4.62 -2.51 -2.33
C TRP A 12 5.99 -2.25 -1.72
N THR A 13 6.76 -1.41 -2.38
CA THR A 13 8.09 -0.97 -1.96
C THR A 13 8.06 0.54 -1.82
N ALA A 14 8.35 1.04 -0.62
CA ALA A 14 8.49 2.47 -0.36
C ALA A 14 9.80 2.97 -1.00
N ILE A 15 9.72 4.04 -1.79
CA ILE A 15 10.89 4.69 -2.40
C ILE A 15 11.70 5.42 -1.33
N ASN A 16 11.01 6.05 -0.39
CA ASN A 16 11.61 6.74 0.75
C ASN A 16 11.30 5.92 2.03
N PRO A 17 12.06 4.84 2.30
CA PRO A 17 11.81 3.99 3.46
C PRO A 17 12.08 4.77 4.75
N GLN A 18 11.07 4.83 5.62
CA GLN A 18 11.24 5.30 7.00
C GLN A 18 11.53 4.11 7.91
N ASN A 19 12.36 4.29 8.94
CA ASN A 19 12.70 3.25 9.92
C ASN A 19 13.24 1.94 9.34
N LYS A 20 13.92 1.98 8.18
CA LYS A 20 14.41 0.79 7.44
C LYS A 20 13.28 -0.12 6.92
N GLU A 21 12.04 0.36 6.91
CA GLU A 21 10.89 -0.35 6.38
C GLU A 21 10.76 -0.02 4.88
N LYS A 22 11.21 -0.93 4.03
CA LYS A 22 11.12 -0.78 2.57
C LYS A 22 9.92 -1.51 1.98
N HIS A 23 9.65 -2.72 2.47
CA HIS A 23 8.63 -3.60 1.91
C HIS A 23 7.36 -3.59 2.75
N PHE A 24 6.23 -3.44 2.06
CA PHE A 24 4.90 -3.37 2.64
C PHE A 24 3.93 -4.27 1.87
N ILE A 25 2.90 -4.73 2.57
CA ILE A 25 1.81 -5.51 1.99
C ILE A 25 0.50 -4.85 2.37
N VAL A 26 -0.43 -4.71 1.41
CA VAL A 26 -1.78 -4.24 1.72
C VAL A 26 -2.53 -5.36 2.44
N THR A 27 -2.88 -5.14 3.71
CA THR A 27 -3.60 -6.12 4.53
C THR A 27 -5.10 -5.83 4.64
N GLN A 28 -5.52 -4.57 4.44
CA GLN A 28 -6.92 -4.18 4.40
C GLN A 28 -7.16 -3.02 3.43
N CYS A 29 -8.38 -2.90 2.91
CA CYS A 29 -8.82 -1.82 2.04
C CYS A 29 -10.13 -1.25 2.56
N PHE A 30 -10.20 0.07 2.73
CA PHE A 30 -11.40 0.78 3.16
C PHE A 30 -12.04 1.45 1.95
N LYS A 31 -13.31 1.11 1.73
CA LYS A 31 -14.10 1.65 0.62
C LYS A 31 -15.11 2.65 1.15
N GLU A 32 -15.37 3.70 0.36
CA GLU A 32 -16.48 4.62 0.60
C GLU A 32 -17.74 4.21 -0.19
N LYS A 33 -18.80 5.02 -0.04
CA LYS A 33 -20.03 4.88 -0.83
C LYS A 33 -19.69 4.78 -2.33
N GLY A 34 -20.13 3.71 -2.96
CA GLY A 34 -19.88 3.44 -4.38
C GLY A 34 -18.67 2.55 -4.69
N ASP A 35 -18.18 1.77 -3.71
CA ASP A 35 -17.12 0.75 -3.88
C ASP A 35 -15.73 1.32 -4.24
N LYS A 36 -15.55 2.65 -4.15
CA LYS A 36 -14.25 3.29 -4.36
C LYS A 36 -13.36 3.12 -3.14
N ILE A 37 -12.14 2.63 -3.35
CA ILE A 37 -11.12 2.51 -2.30
C ILE A 37 -10.60 3.92 -1.97
N LYS A 38 -10.72 4.31 -0.71
CA LYS A 38 -10.22 5.60 -0.20
C LYS A 38 -8.92 5.44 0.56
N THR A 39 -8.87 4.45 1.45
CA THR A 39 -7.74 4.23 2.34
C THR A 39 -7.36 2.77 2.31
N VAL A 40 -6.08 2.48 2.49
CA VAL A 40 -5.57 1.12 2.60
C VAL A 40 -4.72 1.00 3.85
N LYS A 41 -4.74 -0.20 4.45
CA LYS A 41 -3.82 -0.57 5.51
C LYS A 41 -2.63 -1.28 4.89
N LEU A 42 -1.46 -0.71 5.06
CA LEU A 42 -0.19 -1.34 4.73
C LEU A 42 0.41 -1.94 6.01
N GLU A 43 1.03 -3.09 5.87
CA GLU A 43 1.84 -3.71 6.92
C GLU A 43 3.27 -3.86 6.43
N ALA A 44 4.21 -3.29 7.18
CA ALA A 44 5.63 -3.44 6.95
C ALA A 44 6.04 -4.90 7.20
N VAL A 45 6.71 -5.51 6.22
CA VAL A 45 7.09 -6.93 6.29
C VAL A 45 8.07 -7.17 7.44
N TYR A 46 9.01 -6.25 7.64
CA TYR A 46 10.10 -6.38 8.60
C TYR A 46 9.64 -6.14 10.04
N SER A 47 9.00 -5.00 10.32
CA SER A 47 8.61 -4.60 11.67
C SER A 47 7.23 -5.12 12.09
N LYS A 48 6.44 -5.66 11.14
CA LYS A 48 5.01 -5.96 11.31
C LYS A 48 4.16 -4.75 11.70
N LYS A 49 4.70 -3.54 11.58
CA LYS A 49 3.97 -2.31 11.86
C LYS A 49 2.95 -2.08 10.76
N SER A 50 1.72 -1.78 11.17
CA SER A 50 0.67 -1.41 10.24
C SER A 50 0.39 0.08 10.25
N SER A 51 0.25 0.66 9.07
CA SER A 51 -0.05 2.07 8.85
C SER A 51 -1.19 2.20 7.84
N PHE A 52 -1.97 3.26 7.97
CA PHE A 52 -3.03 3.60 7.03
C PHE A 52 -2.54 4.71 6.11
N ILE A 53 -2.74 4.54 4.80
CA ILE A 53 -2.42 5.56 3.81
C ILE A 53 -3.60 5.73 2.85
N GLU A 54 -3.65 6.87 2.16
CA GLU A 54 -4.64 7.06 1.10
C GLU A 54 -4.31 6.18 -0.10
N TRP A 55 -5.35 5.65 -0.74
CA TRP A 55 -5.22 4.84 -1.95
C TRP A 55 -4.51 5.60 -3.08
N SER A 56 -4.72 6.92 -3.16
CA SER A 56 -4.05 7.78 -4.13
C SER A 56 -2.53 7.78 -3.98
N GLU A 57 -2.00 7.57 -2.77
CA GLU A 57 -0.54 7.51 -2.58
C GLU A 57 0.07 6.26 -3.22
N LEU A 58 -0.64 5.13 -3.25
CA LEU A 58 -0.17 3.93 -3.97
C LEU A 58 -0.13 4.12 -5.50
N GLN A 59 -0.79 5.15 -6.02
CA GLN A 59 -0.71 5.49 -7.46
C GLN A 59 0.48 6.40 -7.76
N ASP A 60 1.09 6.97 -6.72
CA ASP A 60 2.26 7.84 -6.83
C ASP A 60 3.55 6.99 -6.87
N ASN A 61 4.11 6.87 -8.08
CA ASN A 61 5.35 6.12 -8.31
C ASN A 61 6.60 6.82 -7.78
N GLU A 62 6.51 8.01 -7.18
CA GLU A 62 7.63 8.66 -6.47
C GLU A 62 7.64 8.29 -4.98
N LYS A 63 6.52 7.77 -4.46
CA LYS A 63 6.39 7.28 -3.09
C LYS A 63 6.40 5.77 -3.01
N TRP A 64 5.70 5.11 -3.93
CA TRP A 64 5.41 3.68 -3.86
C TRP A 64 5.62 2.99 -5.20
N LEU A 65 6.37 1.89 -5.18
CA LEU A 65 6.53 1.00 -6.31
C LEU A 65 5.78 -0.30 -6.05
N GLN A 66 5.04 -0.76 -7.04
CA GLN A 66 4.36 -2.04 -6.96
C GLN A 66 5.36 -3.20 -7.14
N GLY A 67 5.33 -4.17 -6.24
CA GLY A 67 6.23 -5.32 -6.23
C GLY A 67 7.27 -5.27 -5.12
N TRP A 68 8.16 -6.26 -5.11
CA TRP A 68 9.36 -6.28 -4.28
C TRP A 68 10.52 -5.84 -5.16
N GLN A 69 10.95 -4.59 -4.99
CA GLN A 69 12.08 -4.00 -5.70
C GLN A 69 13.08 -3.42 -4.69
#